data_AF-A0A4Q2XYK1-F1
#
_entry.id   AF-A0A4Q2XYK1-F1
#
_cell.length_a   1.000
_cell.length_b   1.000
_cell.length_c   1.000
_cell.angle_alpha   90.00
_cell.angle_beta   90.00
_cell.angle_gamma   90.00
#
_symmetry.space_group_name_H-M   'P 1'
#
loop_
_entity.id
_entity.type
_entity.pdbx_description
1 polymer ?
#
loop_
_entity_poly.entity_id
_entity_poly.type
_entity_poly.pdbx_seq_one_letter_code
_entity_poly.pdbx_strand_id
1 'polypeptide(L)'
;MLNQDGAAWEPRARAHVSSVNGLPDPRTRNRRGTSRFYMNGAPPLYRRSEKGERAPRDDQFLLLAHPTRRPRSMNFRLLAFTACACAAADGRVRAGDPVAQFEREVRPLLEGRCFECHGPEKQKGGLRLDQKASILGAGDSEHAAVVPGDSAASQVIKRVLSTDPDDMMPPEGQRLTAEETASIKKWIDAGAHWPRSGEPEAAAVPREERAITGRDREFWAFQKPQRKSAAGPPDA
;
A
#
# COMPACT_ATOMS: atom_id res chain seq x y z
N MET A 1 -0.79 12.50 -58.70
CA MET A 1 -1.79 12.95 -57.69
C MET A 1 -1.29 14.27 -57.12
N LEU A 2 -1.98 15.37 -57.43
CA LEU A 2 -1.69 16.72 -56.92
C LEU A 2 -2.65 17.02 -55.76
N ASN A 3 -2.23 17.85 -54.80
CA ASN A 3 -3.12 18.34 -53.75
C ASN A 3 -4.02 19.49 -54.30
N GLN A 4 -5.00 19.91 -53.49
CA GLN A 4 -6.10 20.80 -53.87
C GLN A 4 -5.66 22.22 -54.27
N ASP A 5 -4.38 22.57 -54.11
CA ASP A 5 -3.82 23.90 -54.40
C ASP A 5 -2.81 23.89 -55.56
N GLY A 6 -2.65 22.77 -56.28
CA GLY A 6 -1.86 22.72 -57.51
C GLY A 6 -0.34 22.82 -57.33
N ALA A 7 0.18 22.70 -56.11
CA ALA A 7 1.62 22.73 -55.85
C ALA A 7 2.24 21.32 -55.92
N ALA A 8 3.39 21.21 -56.58
CA ALA A 8 4.18 19.98 -56.64
C ALA A 8 4.76 19.66 -55.25
N TRP A 9 4.68 18.37 -54.85
CA TRP A 9 5.27 17.88 -53.61
C TRP A 9 6.81 17.97 -53.68
N GLU A 10 7.43 18.73 -52.77
CA GLU A 10 8.87 18.62 -52.52
C GLU A 10 9.12 17.61 -51.39
N PRO A 11 10.06 16.66 -51.54
CA PRO A 11 10.50 15.81 -50.45
C PRO A 11 11.33 16.63 -49.47
N ARG A 12 10.78 16.93 -48.28
CA ARG A 12 11.57 17.50 -47.18
C ARG A 12 12.70 16.56 -46.79
N ALA A 13 13.92 17.06 -46.90
CA ALA A 13 15.16 16.40 -46.58
C ALA A 13 15.23 15.94 -45.11
N ARG A 14 15.87 14.78 -44.90
CA ARG A 14 16.24 14.23 -43.59
C ARG A 14 17.17 15.20 -42.85
N ALA A 15 16.74 15.66 -41.67
CA ALA A 15 17.66 16.23 -40.70
C ALA A 15 18.47 15.10 -40.06
N HIS A 16 19.80 15.22 -40.13
CA HIS A 16 20.76 14.38 -39.44
C HIS A 16 20.58 14.51 -37.90
N VAL A 17 20.32 13.39 -37.23
CA VAL A 17 20.45 13.25 -35.78
C VAL A 17 21.94 13.18 -35.46
N SER A 18 22.47 14.24 -34.85
CA SER A 18 23.80 14.22 -34.24
C SER A 18 23.74 13.38 -32.97
N SER A 19 24.44 12.25 -33.00
CA SER A 19 24.70 11.37 -31.87
C SER A 19 25.59 12.08 -30.85
N VAL A 20 25.11 12.23 -29.62
CA VAL A 20 25.96 12.55 -28.47
C VAL A 20 25.68 11.54 -27.38
N ASN A 21 26.33 10.38 -27.48
CA ASN A 21 26.47 9.42 -26.40
C ASN A 21 27.55 9.92 -25.44
N GLY A 22 27.16 10.38 -24.25
CA GLY A 22 28.07 10.69 -23.16
C GLY A 22 27.68 9.91 -21.91
N LEU A 23 28.24 8.71 -21.74
CA LEU A 23 28.22 7.97 -20.48
C LEU A 23 29.17 8.64 -19.47
N PRO A 24 28.76 8.88 -18.21
CA PRO A 24 29.71 9.31 -17.17
C PRO A 24 30.51 8.13 -16.61
N ASP A 25 31.83 8.31 -16.55
CA ASP A 25 32.84 7.41 -15.97
C ASP A 25 32.73 7.33 -14.43
N PRO A 26 32.62 6.13 -13.83
CA PRO A 26 32.49 5.95 -12.38
C PRO A 26 33.84 5.91 -11.61
N ARG A 27 34.80 6.77 -11.94
CA ARG A 27 36.10 6.81 -11.22
C ARG A 27 36.63 8.20 -10.90
N THR A 28 35.92 8.96 -10.05
CA THR A 28 36.56 10.01 -9.24
C THR A 28 35.99 10.05 -7.83
N ARG A 29 36.54 9.19 -6.97
CA ARG A 29 36.46 9.29 -5.52
C ARG A 29 37.72 10.01 -5.04
N ASN A 30 37.65 11.24 -4.52
CA ASN A 30 38.36 11.60 -3.30
C ASN A 30 37.97 12.97 -2.68
N ARG A 31 37.89 12.92 -1.35
CA ARG A 31 38.06 13.94 -0.32
C ARG A 31 38.73 15.26 -0.75
N ARG A 32 38.17 16.37 -0.27
CA ARG A 32 38.64 17.16 0.90
C ARG A 32 37.92 18.51 0.87
N GLY A 33 37.28 18.91 1.97
CA GLY A 33 36.63 20.21 2.06
C GLY A 33 35.85 20.39 3.36
N THR A 34 36.57 20.43 4.47
CA THR A 34 36.05 20.83 5.78
C THR A 34 35.81 22.34 5.81
N SER A 35 34.55 22.75 6.00
CA SER A 35 34.14 24.11 6.39
C SER A 35 32.84 23.94 7.18
N ARG A 36 32.87 23.67 8.49
CA ARG A 36 32.97 24.66 9.58
C ARG A 36 32.09 25.91 9.35
N PHE A 37 30.79 25.71 9.33
CA PHE A 37 29.81 26.71 9.72
C PHE A 37 29.20 26.31 11.06
N TYR A 38 29.47 27.11 12.09
CA TYR A 38 28.81 27.08 13.38
C TYR A 38 28.25 28.48 13.64
N MET A 39 27.17 28.50 14.43
CA MET A 39 26.51 29.64 15.10
C MET A 39 25.38 30.29 14.31
N ASN A 40 24.13 29.93 14.66
CA ASN A 40 23.27 30.75 15.54
C ASN A 40 21.84 30.18 15.58
N GLY A 41 21.30 29.94 16.79
CA GLY A 41 19.86 29.70 17.00
C GLY A 41 19.53 28.54 17.93
N ALA A 42 19.53 28.81 19.23
CA ALA A 42 19.16 27.88 20.30
C ALA A 42 17.66 27.48 20.27
N PRO A 43 17.29 26.28 20.76
CA PRO A 43 15.90 25.85 20.90
C PRO A 43 15.22 26.48 22.13
N PRO A 44 13.92 26.83 22.08
CA PRO A 44 13.20 27.24 23.28
C PRO A 44 13.00 26.07 24.24
N LEU A 45 13.47 26.27 25.47
CA LEU A 45 13.30 25.39 26.61
C LEU A 45 11.81 25.25 26.96
N TYR A 46 11.35 24.00 26.97
CA TYR A 46 10.08 23.56 27.54
C TYR A 46 10.05 23.89 29.05
N ARG A 47 9.26 24.90 29.42
CA ARG A 47 9.05 25.31 30.81
C ARG A 47 8.05 24.36 31.48
N ARG A 48 8.56 23.47 32.33
CA ARG A 48 7.81 22.67 33.29
C ARG A 48 7.15 23.60 34.33
N SER A 49 5.82 23.63 34.35
CA SER A 49 5.02 24.34 35.36
C SER A 49 4.64 23.35 36.47
N GLU A 50 5.42 23.36 37.56
CA GLU A 50 5.04 22.75 38.83
C GLU A 50 4.36 23.83 39.70
N LYS A 51 3.03 23.76 39.81
CA LYS A 51 2.25 24.32 40.92
C LYS A 51 1.21 23.24 41.25
N GLY A 52 1.18 22.60 42.42
CA GLY A 52 1.75 22.96 43.71
C GLY A 52 0.75 23.66 44.61
N GLU A 53 -0.51 23.22 44.65
CA GLU A 53 -1.52 23.73 45.59
C GLU A 53 -1.75 22.72 46.72
N ARG A 54 -1.11 23.02 47.84
CA ARG A 54 -1.35 22.44 49.17
C ARG A 54 -2.71 22.88 49.69
N ALA A 55 -3.48 21.92 50.19
CA ALA A 55 -4.64 22.16 51.03
C ALA A 55 -4.25 22.80 52.39
N PRO A 56 -5.08 23.67 52.97
CA PRO A 56 -4.85 24.23 54.29
C PRO A 56 -5.27 23.25 55.40
N ARG A 57 -4.44 23.16 56.43
CA ARG A 57 -4.76 22.61 57.74
C ARG A 57 -4.72 23.77 58.72
N ASP A 58 -5.83 24.03 59.39
CA ASP A 58 -5.85 24.76 60.65
C ASP A 58 -6.67 23.95 61.65
N ASP A 59 -5.96 23.51 62.68
CA ASP A 59 -6.45 22.82 63.85
C ASP A 59 -7.24 23.77 64.76
N GLN A 60 -8.21 23.24 65.53
CA GLN A 60 -8.20 23.26 67.00
C GLN A 60 -9.60 23.19 67.66
N PHE A 61 -9.76 22.14 68.50
CA PHE A 61 -10.40 22.11 69.84
C PHE A 61 -11.91 22.49 69.97
N LEU A 62 -12.83 21.70 70.54
CA LEU A 62 -12.83 21.09 71.88
C LEU A 62 -14.01 20.10 72.04
N LEU A 63 -13.72 18.99 72.73
CA LEU A 63 -14.53 18.19 73.68
C LEU A 63 -16.07 18.15 73.55
N LEU A 64 -16.61 16.94 73.47
CA LEU A 64 -17.41 16.31 74.53
C LEU A 64 -17.41 14.79 74.35
N ALA A 65 -17.50 14.07 75.46
CA ALA A 65 -17.42 12.62 75.64
C ALA A 65 -18.39 11.82 74.73
N HIS A 66 -18.39 10.49 74.61
CA HIS A 66 -18.91 9.46 75.56
C HIS A 66 -18.49 8.04 75.05
N PRO A 67 -18.94 6.90 75.63
CA PRO A 67 -18.03 5.89 76.16
C PRO A 67 -17.96 4.58 75.35
N THR A 68 -16.83 3.89 75.54
CA THR A 68 -16.56 2.45 75.51
C THR A 68 -17.60 1.50 74.87
N ARG A 69 -17.23 0.87 73.74
CA ARG A 69 -17.65 -0.50 73.42
C ARG A 69 -16.46 -1.35 73.00
N ARG A 70 -16.48 -2.59 73.50
CA ARG A 70 -15.39 -3.54 73.71
C ARG A 70 -14.81 -4.11 72.39
N PRO A 71 -13.54 -4.57 72.40
CA PRO A 71 -12.95 -5.24 71.25
C PRO A 71 -13.50 -6.67 71.15
N ARG A 72 -13.99 -7.05 69.98
CA ARG A 72 -14.13 -8.46 69.62
C ARG A 72 -13.16 -8.74 68.48
N SER A 73 -12.10 -9.45 68.85
CA SER A 73 -11.23 -10.23 67.98
C SER A 73 -12.03 -10.88 66.85
N MET A 74 -11.72 -10.55 65.60
CA MET A 74 -12.13 -11.39 64.50
C MET A 74 -11.14 -11.27 63.35
N ASN A 75 -10.19 -12.21 63.37
CA ASN A 75 -9.74 -13.00 62.23
C ASN A 75 -9.41 -12.21 60.96
N PHE A 76 -8.11 -11.92 60.82
CA PHE A 76 -7.44 -11.66 59.55
C PHE A 76 -7.67 -12.86 58.62
N ARG A 77 -8.81 -12.89 57.92
CA ARG A 77 -9.01 -13.76 56.78
C ARG A 77 -8.34 -13.08 55.60
N LEU A 78 -7.13 -13.57 55.31
CA LEU A 78 -6.38 -13.36 54.09
C LEU A 78 -7.31 -13.61 52.88
N LEU A 79 -7.92 -12.56 52.34
CA LEU A 79 -8.60 -12.62 51.07
C LEU A 79 -7.52 -12.63 49.99
N ALA A 80 -7.20 -13.83 49.51
CA ALA A 80 -6.41 -14.04 48.31
C ALA A 80 -7.09 -13.30 47.16
N PHE A 81 -6.47 -12.20 46.71
CA PHE A 81 -6.78 -11.54 45.45
C PHE A 81 -6.38 -12.51 44.33
N THR A 82 -7.26 -13.44 43.97
CA THR A 82 -7.15 -14.17 42.70
C THR A 82 -7.35 -13.18 41.57
N ALA A 83 -6.24 -12.66 41.05
CA ALA A 83 -6.18 -11.92 39.82
C ALA A 83 -6.71 -12.82 38.69
N CYS A 84 -7.95 -12.59 38.29
CA CYS A 84 -8.48 -13.12 37.04
C CYS A 84 -7.72 -12.41 35.92
N ALA A 85 -6.73 -13.08 35.36
CA ALA A 85 -6.06 -12.67 34.15
C ALA A 85 -7.07 -12.78 32.99
N CYS A 86 -7.86 -11.72 32.80
CA CYS A 86 -8.57 -11.49 31.55
C CYS A 86 -7.50 -11.26 30.47
N ALA A 87 -7.10 -12.34 29.80
CA ALA A 87 -6.43 -12.23 28.52
C ALA A 87 -7.42 -11.56 27.56
N ALA A 88 -7.28 -10.25 27.38
CA ALA A 88 -7.87 -9.56 26.27
C ALA A 88 -7.26 -10.19 25.01
N ALA A 89 -8.00 -11.10 24.39
CA ALA A 89 -7.75 -11.52 23.03
C ALA A 89 -7.89 -10.25 22.19
N ASP A 90 -6.75 -9.64 21.90
CA ASP A 90 -6.59 -8.50 21.02
C ASP A 90 -7.13 -8.97 19.66
N GLY A 91 -8.40 -8.65 19.40
CA GLY A 91 -9.15 -9.00 18.21
C GLY A 91 -8.64 -8.22 17.00
N ARG A 92 -7.34 -8.31 16.74
CA ARG A 92 -6.77 -7.89 15.47
C ARG A 92 -7.38 -8.83 14.44
N VAL A 93 -8.44 -8.35 13.80
CA VAL A 93 -8.92 -8.86 12.52
C VAL A 93 -7.65 -9.04 11.70
N ARG A 94 -7.29 -10.30 11.47
CA ARG A 94 -6.10 -10.63 10.71
C ARG A 94 -6.35 -10.03 9.34
N ALA A 95 -5.70 -8.89 9.06
CA ALA A 95 -5.81 -8.24 7.78
C ALA A 95 -5.52 -9.33 6.74
N GLY A 96 -6.51 -9.62 5.90
CA GLY A 96 -6.32 -10.51 4.78
C GLY A 96 -5.14 -10.01 3.95
N ASP A 97 -4.51 -10.90 3.18
CA ASP A 97 -3.39 -10.50 2.34
C ASP A 97 -3.71 -9.20 1.56
N PRO A 98 -2.95 -8.10 1.79
CA PRO A 98 -3.22 -6.81 1.17
C PRO A 98 -3.24 -6.85 -0.36
N VAL A 99 -2.44 -7.74 -0.97
CA VAL A 99 -2.41 -7.92 -2.43
C VAL A 99 -3.70 -8.58 -2.90
N ALA A 100 -4.12 -9.67 -2.26
CA ALA A 100 -5.40 -10.30 -2.58
C ALA A 100 -6.61 -9.38 -2.34
N GLN A 101 -6.55 -8.47 -1.36
CA GLN A 101 -7.58 -7.43 -1.19
C GLN A 101 -7.61 -6.48 -2.39
N PHE A 102 -6.46 -5.99 -2.84
CA PHE A 102 -6.36 -5.14 -4.03
C PHE A 102 -6.98 -5.83 -5.26
N GLU A 103 -6.59 -7.09 -5.53
CA GLU A 103 -7.09 -7.86 -6.67
C GLU A 103 -8.61 -8.05 -6.67
N ARG A 104 -9.21 -8.29 -5.50
CA ARG A 104 -10.66 -8.54 -5.40
C ARG A 104 -11.50 -7.28 -5.33
N GLU A 105 -11.02 -6.25 -4.63
CA GLU A 105 -11.85 -5.09 -4.25
C GLU A 105 -11.48 -3.84 -5.04
N VAL A 106 -10.21 -3.62 -5.37
CA VAL A 106 -9.73 -2.35 -5.92
C VAL A 106 -9.49 -2.43 -7.42
N ARG A 107 -8.85 -3.50 -7.91
CA ARG A 107 -8.58 -3.68 -9.34
C ARG A 107 -9.86 -3.59 -10.19
N PRO A 108 -10.97 -4.27 -9.85
CA PRO A 108 -12.19 -4.16 -10.65
C PRO A 108 -12.79 -2.75 -10.67
N LEU A 109 -12.61 -1.98 -9.59
CA LEU A 109 -13.05 -0.58 -9.53
C LEU A 109 -12.20 0.30 -10.44
N LEU A 110 -10.87 0.13 -10.44
CA LEU A 110 -9.97 0.87 -11.32
C LEU A 110 -10.22 0.52 -12.79
N GLU A 111 -10.41 -0.76 -13.11
CA GLU A 111 -10.76 -1.23 -14.45
C GLU A 111 -12.09 -0.64 -14.93
N GLY A 112 -13.12 -0.71 -14.09
CA GLY A 112 -14.47 -0.28 -14.47
C GLY A 112 -14.70 1.23 -14.45
N ARG A 113 -13.92 2.01 -13.69
CA ARG A 113 -14.18 3.45 -13.47
C ARG A 113 -13.05 4.38 -13.91
N CYS A 114 -11.85 3.86 -14.11
CA CYS A 114 -10.66 4.71 -14.27
C CYS A 114 -9.90 4.44 -15.57
N PHE A 115 -9.77 3.17 -15.99
CA PHE A 115 -8.88 2.79 -17.10
C PHE A 115 -9.35 3.26 -18.47
N GLU A 116 -10.64 3.55 -18.64
CA GLU A 116 -11.15 4.11 -19.90
C GLU A 116 -10.45 5.45 -20.26
N CYS A 117 -10.13 6.27 -19.27
CA CYS A 117 -9.46 7.56 -19.46
C CYS A 117 -8.00 7.61 -18.99
N HIS A 118 -7.59 6.69 -18.12
CA HIS A 118 -6.25 6.61 -17.53
C HIS A 118 -5.62 5.22 -17.67
N GLY A 119 -5.83 4.59 -18.82
CA GLY A 119 -5.35 3.26 -19.15
C GLY A 119 -4.42 3.26 -20.36
N PRO A 120 -4.13 2.08 -20.95
CA PRO A 120 -3.22 1.97 -22.08
C PRO A 120 -3.64 2.77 -23.31
N GLU A 121 -4.94 2.84 -23.58
CA GLU A 121 -5.48 3.49 -24.77
C GLU A 121 -5.57 5.01 -24.63
N LYS A 122 -5.81 5.51 -23.42
CA LYS A 122 -6.00 6.93 -23.14
C LYS A 122 -5.37 7.30 -21.81
N GLN A 123 -4.59 8.38 -21.82
CA GLN A 123 -3.78 8.83 -20.70
C GLN A 123 -4.11 10.29 -20.40
N LYS A 124 -5.34 10.58 -19.99
CA LYS A 124 -5.72 11.94 -19.61
C LYS A 124 -4.80 12.43 -18.47
N GLY A 125 -4.26 13.64 -18.63
CA GLY A 125 -3.29 14.21 -17.67
C GLY A 125 -2.03 13.37 -17.51
N GLY A 126 -1.59 12.67 -18.55
CA GLY A 126 -0.33 11.92 -18.57
C GLY A 126 -0.27 10.77 -17.56
N LEU A 127 -1.43 10.32 -17.07
CA LEU A 127 -1.54 9.38 -15.95
C LEU A 127 -2.01 8.01 -16.42
N ARG A 128 -1.32 6.96 -15.94
CA ARG A 128 -1.67 5.56 -16.09
C ARG A 128 -2.00 4.94 -14.74
N LEU A 129 -3.25 4.54 -14.54
CA LEU A 129 -3.73 3.93 -13.29
C LEU A 129 -3.60 2.40 -13.29
N ASP A 130 -3.33 1.78 -14.43
CA ASP A 130 -3.09 0.34 -14.57
C ASP A 130 -1.64 -0.07 -14.25
N GLN A 131 -0.74 0.90 -14.09
CA GLN A 131 0.67 0.66 -13.81
C GLN A 131 1.06 1.23 -12.45
N LYS A 132 1.58 0.35 -11.57
CA LYS A 132 2.07 0.74 -10.24
C LYS A 132 3.04 1.94 -10.30
N ALA A 133 3.99 1.91 -11.22
CA ALA A 133 5.01 2.96 -11.32
C ALA A 133 4.41 4.33 -11.66
N SER A 134 3.37 4.39 -12.49
CA SER A 134 2.71 5.64 -12.85
C SER A 134 1.77 6.15 -11.75
N ILE A 135 1.06 5.24 -11.05
CA ILE A 135 0.18 5.59 -9.92
C ILE A 135 0.91 6.29 -8.76
N LEU A 136 2.16 5.91 -8.53
CA LEU A 136 3.01 6.51 -7.50
C LEU A 136 3.72 7.78 -7.99
N GLY A 137 3.68 8.04 -9.30
CA GLY A 137 4.22 9.23 -9.93
C GLY A 137 3.20 10.35 -10.03
N ALA A 138 3.65 11.50 -10.53
CA ALA A 138 2.85 12.73 -10.55
C ALA A 138 1.98 12.92 -11.82
N GLY A 139 2.16 12.10 -12.87
CA GLY A 139 1.51 12.35 -14.17
C GLY A 139 1.87 13.74 -14.71
N ASP A 140 0.91 14.42 -15.35
CA ASP A 140 1.03 15.84 -15.74
C ASP A 140 0.76 16.79 -14.56
N SER A 141 0.31 16.27 -13.42
CA SER A 141 0.14 17.09 -12.22
C SER A 141 1.45 17.17 -11.42
N GLU A 142 1.57 18.14 -10.52
CA GLU A 142 2.75 18.23 -9.63
C GLU A 142 2.67 17.26 -8.43
N HIS A 143 1.63 16.45 -8.36
CA HIS A 143 1.30 15.64 -7.18
C HIS A 143 1.08 14.18 -7.54
N ALA A 144 1.53 13.26 -6.68
CA ALA A 144 1.32 11.83 -6.88
C ALA A 144 -0.19 11.48 -6.94
N ALA A 145 -0.58 10.63 -7.90
CA ALA A 145 -1.96 10.16 -8.00
C ALA A 145 -2.40 9.43 -6.71
N VAL A 146 -1.51 8.58 -6.20
CA VAL A 146 -1.65 7.88 -4.91
C VAL A 146 -0.40 8.11 -4.06
N VAL A 147 -0.63 8.46 -2.80
CA VAL A 147 0.38 8.55 -1.75
C VAL A 147 0.17 7.36 -0.80
N PRO A 148 1.01 6.31 -0.86
CA PRO A 148 0.87 5.15 0.02
C PRO A 148 0.87 5.54 1.49
N GLY A 149 -0.14 5.07 2.23
CA GLY A 149 -0.34 5.39 3.65
C GLY A 149 -1.09 6.69 3.92
N ASP A 150 -1.42 7.48 2.90
CA ASP A 150 -2.16 8.74 3.05
C ASP A 150 -3.18 8.97 1.92
N SER A 151 -4.38 8.45 2.12
CA SER A 151 -5.50 8.66 1.19
C SER A 151 -5.97 10.11 1.12
N ALA A 152 -5.74 10.92 2.15
CA ALA A 152 -6.14 12.33 2.17
C ALA A 152 -5.19 13.20 1.32
N ALA A 153 -3.90 12.89 1.28
CA ALA A 153 -2.94 13.53 0.41
C ALA A 153 -3.10 13.09 -1.07
N SER A 154 -3.68 11.92 -1.31
CA SER A 154 -3.82 11.30 -2.63
C SER A 154 -4.77 12.04 -3.57
N GLN A 155 -4.28 12.35 -4.76
CA GLN A 155 -4.98 13.10 -5.80
C GLN A 155 -6.18 12.36 -6.39
N VAL A 156 -6.14 11.03 -6.44
CA VAL A 156 -7.28 10.19 -6.84
C VAL A 156 -8.49 10.43 -5.95
N ILE A 157 -8.28 10.49 -4.62
CA ILE A 157 -9.38 10.67 -3.66
C ILE A 157 -9.97 12.08 -3.75
N LYS A 158 -9.11 13.09 -3.91
CA LYS A 158 -9.55 14.48 -4.10
C LYS A 158 -10.45 14.64 -5.32
N ARG A 159 -10.08 14.05 -6.46
CA ARG A 159 -10.87 14.11 -7.71
C ARG A 159 -12.17 13.32 -7.63
N VAL A 160 -12.14 12.12 -7.05
CA VAL A 160 -13.36 11.31 -6.86
C VAL A 160 -14.35 12.02 -5.93
N LEU A 161 -13.88 12.78 -4.93
CA LEU A 161 -14.73 13.54 -4.02
C LEU A 161 -15.07 14.96 -4.49
N SER A 162 -14.39 15.47 -5.52
CA SER A 162 -14.63 16.81 -6.02
C SER A 162 -16.06 16.96 -6.56
N THR A 163 -16.63 18.14 -6.35
CA THR A 163 -17.93 18.55 -6.92
C THR A 163 -17.77 19.53 -8.08
N ASP A 164 -16.54 19.97 -8.37
CA ASP A 164 -16.24 20.82 -9.51
C ASP A 164 -16.32 19.99 -10.80
N PRO A 165 -17.15 20.35 -11.80
CA PRO A 165 -17.27 19.64 -13.06
C PRO A 165 -15.94 19.41 -13.80
N ASP A 166 -14.96 20.30 -13.64
CA ASP A 166 -13.68 20.22 -14.35
C ASP A 166 -12.67 19.29 -13.65
N ASP A 167 -12.82 19.10 -12.33
CA ASP A 167 -11.91 18.27 -11.51
C ASP A 167 -12.52 16.93 -11.08
N MET A 168 -13.85 16.78 -11.18
CA MET A 168 -14.54 15.59 -10.71
C MET A 168 -14.26 14.37 -11.58
N MET A 169 -13.98 13.24 -10.93
CA MET A 169 -13.77 11.97 -11.60
C MET A 169 -14.81 10.91 -11.15
N PRO A 170 -15.34 10.09 -12.06
CA PRO A 170 -15.18 10.19 -13.51
C PRO A 170 -15.92 11.42 -14.08
N PRO A 171 -15.46 12.00 -15.21
CA PRO A 171 -16.06 13.21 -15.80
C PRO A 171 -17.42 12.93 -16.46
N GLU A 172 -17.60 11.69 -16.91
CA GLU A 172 -18.83 11.17 -17.48
C GLU A 172 -19.14 9.82 -16.83
N GLY A 173 -20.41 9.42 -16.85
CA GLY A 173 -20.85 8.15 -16.26
C GLY A 173 -21.15 8.24 -14.76
N GLN A 174 -21.32 7.07 -14.15
CA GLN A 174 -21.78 6.98 -12.76
C GLN A 174 -20.64 7.22 -11.78
N ARG A 175 -20.92 8.03 -10.75
CA ARG A 175 -19.99 8.32 -9.65
C ARG A 175 -19.70 7.06 -8.83
N LEU A 176 -18.54 7.06 -8.18
CA LEU A 176 -18.22 6.02 -7.21
C LEU A 176 -19.14 6.17 -6.00
N THR A 177 -19.61 5.05 -5.47
CA THR A 177 -20.37 5.04 -4.22
C THR A 177 -19.45 5.36 -3.03
N ALA A 178 -20.05 5.61 -1.86
CA ALA A 178 -19.31 5.82 -0.64
C ALA A 178 -18.46 4.58 -0.29
N GLU A 179 -19.00 3.39 -0.51
CA GLU A 179 -18.35 2.10 -0.27
C GLU A 179 -17.19 1.86 -1.23
N GLU A 180 -17.38 2.12 -2.54
CA GLU A 180 -16.32 2.00 -3.55
C GLU A 180 -15.16 2.96 -3.22
N THR A 181 -15.50 4.22 -2.86
CA THR A 181 -14.51 5.22 -2.46
C THR A 181 -13.79 4.80 -1.17
N ALA A 182 -14.51 4.22 -0.20
CA ALA A 182 -13.93 3.74 1.05
C ALA A 182 -12.96 2.56 0.81
N SER A 183 -13.26 1.65 -0.11
CA SER A 183 -12.38 0.56 -0.50
C SER A 183 -11.05 1.08 -1.06
N ILE A 184 -11.10 2.08 -1.94
CA ILE A 184 -9.90 2.72 -2.48
C ILE A 184 -9.10 3.42 -1.36
N LYS A 185 -9.76 4.19 -0.49
CA LYS A 185 -9.09 4.84 0.66
C LYS A 185 -8.37 3.83 1.54
N LYS A 186 -9.07 2.77 1.95
CA LYS A 186 -8.53 1.70 2.80
C LYS A 186 -7.30 1.06 2.17
N TRP A 187 -7.33 0.79 0.87
CA TRP A 187 -6.18 0.24 0.15
C TRP A 187 -4.99 1.21 0.12
N ILE A 188 -5.23 2.50 -0.13
CA ILE A 188 -4.18 3.53 -0.10
C ILE A 188 -3.58 3.62 1.31
N ASP A 189 -4.42 3.73 2.34
CA ASP A 189 -4.00 3.84 3.74
C ASP A 189 -3.25 2.59 4.22
N ALA A 190 -3.58 1.42 3.65
CA ALA A 190 -2.84 0.18 3.88
C ALA A 190 -1.48 0.14 3.19
N GLY A 191 -1.09 1.16 2.43
CA GLY A 191 0.21 1.23 1.75
C GLY A 191 0.16 0.97 0.24
N ALA A 192 -1.02 1.01 -0.37
CA ALA A 192 -1.23 0.84 -1.81
C ALA A 192 -0.53 -0.40 -2.38
N HIS A 193 -0.69 -1.54 -1.69
CA HIS A 193 -0.07 -2.81 -2.09
C HIS A 193 -0.55 -3.23 -3.47
N TRP A 194 0.40 -3.64 -4.32
CA TRP A 194 0.17 -4.04 -5.70
C TRP A 194 0.85 -5.40 -5.93
N PRO A 195 0.28 -6.29 -6.77
CA PRO A 195 0.94 -7.55 -7.09
C PRO A 195 2.30 -7.31 -7.71
N ARG A 196 3.22 -8.25 -7.54
CA ARG A 196 4.48 -8.18 -8.28
C ARG A 196 4.16 -8.38 -9.76
N SER A 197 4.61 -7.46 -10.60
CA SER A 197 4.34 -7.45 -12.05
C SER A 197 4.68 -8.81 -12.67
N GLY A 198 3.67 -9.52 -13.17
CA GLY A 198 3.80 -10.83 -13.84
C GLY A 198 3.01 -11.98 -13.21
N GLU A 199 2.49 -11.83 -11.99
CA GLU A 199 1.63 -12.83 -11.38
C GLU A 199 0.26 -12.20 -11.11
N PRO A 200 -0.81 -12.57 -11.84
CA PRO A 200 -2.09 -12.65 -11.16
C PRO A 200 -1.84 -13.62 -10.02
N GLU A 201 -1.93 -13.17 -8.77
CA GLU A 201 -2.08 -14.11 -7.67
C GLU A 201 -3.46 -14.73 -7.84
N ALA A 202 -3.53 -15.69 -8.77
CA ALA A 202 -4.64 -16.58 -8.97
C ALA A 202 -4.96 -17.08 -7.58
N ALA A 203 -6.10 -16.62 -7.05
CA ALA A 203 -6.62 -16.84 -5.71
C ALA A 203 -5.87 -17.98 -5.05
N ALA A 204 -4.97 -17.68 -4.10
CA ALA A 204 -4.06 -18.62 -3.47
C ALA A 204 -4.79 -19.94 -3.18
N VAL A 205 -4.73 -20.85 -4.15
CA VAL A 205 -5.11 -22.24 -3.95
C VAL A 205 -4.04 -22.67 -2.98
N PRO A 206 -4.39 -23.15 -1.76
CA PRO A 206 -3.39 -23.62 -0.84
C PRO A 206 -2.45 -24.51 -1.64
N ARG A 207 -1.16 -24.18 -1.62
CA ARG A 207 -0.12 -25.01 -2.20
C ARG A 207 0.03 -26.24 -1.31
N GLU A 208 -1.06 -26.99 -1.14
CA GLU A 208 -0.94 -28.41 -0.92
C GLU A 208 -0.26 -28.92 -2.18
N GLU A 209 0.98 -29.33 -1.99
CA GLU A 209 1.81 -30.06 -2.92
C GLU A 209 0.93 -30.85 -3.87
N ARG A 210 0.81 -30.41 -5.12
CA ARG A 210 0.04 -31.11 -6.16
C ARG A 210 0.69 -32.47 -6.35
N ALA A 211 0.29 -33.44 -5.53
CA ALA A 211 0.71 -34.81 -5.64
C ALA A 211 0.35 -35.26 -7.06
N ILE A 212 1.33 -35.80 -7.77
CA ILE A 212 1.12 -36.36 -9.12
C ILE A 212 -0.02 -37.37 -9.01
N THR A 213 -1.17 -37.03 -9.59
CA THR A 213 -2.37 -37.86 -9.50
C THR A 213 -2.24 -39.07 -10.42
N GLY A 214 -3.10 -40.07 -10.27
CA GLY A 214 -3.12 -41.23 -11.16
C GLY A 214 -3.21 -40.84 -12.65
N ARG A 215 -4.02 -39.82 -12.96
CA ARG A 215 -4.20 -39.29 -14.31
C ARG A 215 -2.94 -38.61 -14.86
N ASP A 216 -2.17 -37.93 -14.02
CA ASP A 216 -0.92 -37.29 -14.45
C ASP A 216 0.13 -38.33 -14.86
N ARG A 217 0.10 -39.52 -14.23
CA ARG A 217 1.00 -40.63 -14.54
C ARG A 217 0.64 -41.33 -15.86
N GLU A 218 -0.59 -41.17 -16.35
CA GLU A 218 -1.04 -41.70 -17.65
C GLU A 218 -0.53 -40.85 -18.82
N PHE A 219 -0.01 -39.65 -18.56
CA PHE A 219 0.53 -38.79 -19.61
C PHE A 219 1.75 -39.44 -20.28
N TRP A 220 1.82 -39.31 -21.61
CA TRP A 220 2.75 -40.05 -22.46
C TRP A 220 4.22 -39.94 -22.04
N ALA A 221 4.63 -38.79 -21.46
CA ALA A 221 6.00 -38.54 -21.02
C ALA A 221 6.45 -39.41 -19.83
N PHE A 222 5.50 -39.99 -19.08
CA PHE A 222 5.76 -40.88 -17.95
C PHE A 222 5.60 -42.37 -18.30
N GLN A 223 5.19 -42.68 -19.53
CA GLN A 223 5.03 -44.06 -20.00
C GLN A 223 6.39 -44.58 -20.51
N LYS A 224 6.79 -45.77 -20.06
CA LYS A 224 8.03 -46.40 -20.55
C LYS A 224 7.87 -46.75 -22.04
N PRO A 225 8.76 -46.29 -22.94
CA PRO A 225 8.67 -46.62 -24.36
C PRO A 225 8.86 -48.13 -24.56
N GLN A 226 7.93 -48.74 -25.30
CA GLN A 226 7.99 -50.16 -25.62
C GLN A 226 8.96 -50.37 -26.79
N ARG A 227 10.03 -51.12 -26.58
CA ARG A 227 10.89 -51.55 -27.69
C ARG A 227 10.17 -52.68 -28.42
N LYS A 228 10.07 -52.59 -29.74
CA LYS A 228 9.65 -53.74 -30.55
C LYS A 228 10.71 -54.84 -30.38
N SER A 229 10.31 -56.01 -29.93
CA SER A 229 11.15 -57.20 -29.94
C SER A 229 11.55 -57.45 -31.39
N ALA A 230 12.85 -57.43 -31.69
CA ALA A 230 13.31 -57.84 -33.00
C ALA A 230 13.01 -59.34 -33.15
N ALA A 231 12.27 -59.72 -34.20
CA ALA A 231 12.20 -61.11 -34.61
C ALA A 231 13.63 -61.57 -34.92
N GLY A 232 14.06 -62.66 -34.28
CA GLY A 232 15.35 -63.27 -34.58
C GLY A 232 15.45 -63.62 -36.06
N PRO A 233 16.65 -63.59 -36.67
CA PRO A 233 16.80 -63.94 -38.07
C PRO A 233 16.31 -65.38 -38.30
N PRO A 234 15.67 -65.69 -39.44
CA PRO A 234 15.27 -67.06 -39.75
C PRO A 234 16.51 -67.95 -39.83
N ASP A 235 16.44 -69.13 -39.20
CA ASP A 235 17.49 -70.15 -39.28
C ASP A 235 17.72 -70.55 -40.75
N ALA A 236 18.99 -70.69 -41.11
CA ALA A 236 19.51 -70.81 -42.48
C ALA A 236 19.00 -72.01 -43.28
#